data_AF-A0A383D8W5-F1
#
_entry.id   AF-A0A383D8W5-F1
#
_cell.length_a   1.000
_cell.length_b   1.000
_cell.length_c   1.000
_cell.angle_alpha   90.00
_cell.angle_beta   90.00
_cell.angle_gamma   90.00
#
_symmetry.space_group_name_H-M   'P 1'
#
loop_
_entity.id
_entity.type
_entity.pdbx_description
1 polymer ?
#
loop_
_entity_poly.entity_id
_entity_poly.type
_entity_poly.pdbx_seq_one_letter_code
_entity_poly.pdbx_strand_id
1 'polypeptide(L)'
;MWGEETQFIDDASDQSVQIKGFDLDFDTLTWEILGIYAYGDAESKGWGTLWGNYFGRPISDAPLEVSSTGVLSPKTTLSYEDGYTRFEVMFQITDGRSDPVTKQYYFTLKDSIGDGTFEVEGHAMVSGYLSGATVWQDLDSDGLQDASEPFAITDGRGKFKISLNKATVDTPLLVKNGLDMGTGLLNDKVFSINSDLAFSANRDW
;
A
#
# COMPACT_ATOMS: atom_id res chain seq x y z
N MET A 1 -4.94 9.59 -13.00
CA MET A 1 -5.32 8.20 -13.25
C MET A 1 -4.71 7.41 -12.12
N TRP A 2 -5.55 6.77 -11.31
CA TRP A 2 -5.12 5.86 -10.24
C TRP A 2 -5.57 4.48 -10.74
N GLY A 3 -4.66 3.76 -11.38
CA GLY A 3 -4.93 2.45 -11.97
C GLY A 3 -3.75 1.51 -11.72
N GLU A 4 -3.88 0.24 -12.09
CA GLU A 4 -2.81 -0.77 -11.91
C GLU A 4 -1.49 -0.32 -12.59
N GLU A 5 -1.58 0.49 -13.64
CA GLU A 5 -0.45 1.09 -14.35
C GLU A 5 0.38 2.09 -13.53
N THR A 6 -0.04 2.43 -12.31
CA THR A 6 0.71 3.27 -11.36
C THR A 6 1.02 2.54 -10.05
N GLN A 7 1.02 1.21 -10.05
CA GLN A 7 1.29 0.41 -8.85
C GLN A 7 2.59 -0.37 -8.96
N PHE A 8 3.43 -0.27 -7.94
CA PHE A 8 4.45 -1.27 -7.67
C PHE A 8 3.79 -2.45 -6.97
N ILE A 9 4.27 -3.65 -7.25
CA ILE A 9 3.85 -4.86 -6.54
C ILE A 9 4.95 -5.23 -5.56
N ASP A 10 4.58 -5.41 -4.30
CA ASP A 10 5.55 -5.81 -3.29
C ASP A 10 6.18 -7.15 -3.63
N ASP A 11 7.47 -7.30 -3.33
CA ASP A 11 8.29 -8.49 -3.60
C ASP A 11 8.35 -8.99 -5.05
N ALA A 12 7.79 -8.24 -6.00
CA ALA A 12 7.95 -8.58 -7.41
C ALA A 12 9.43 -8.54 -7.78
N SER A 13 9.88 -9.53 -8.57
CA SER A 13 11.25 -9.57 -9.09
C SER A 13 11.59 -8.32 -9.94
N ASP A 14 10.57 -7.63 -10.43
CA ASP A 14 10.67 -6.35 -11.12
C ASP A 14 9.57 -5.42 -10.59
N GLN A 15 9.97 -4.37 -9.86
CA GLN A 15 9.11 -3.30 -9.37
C GLN A 15 9.23 -2.09 -10.30
N SER A 16 8.99 -2.26 -11.60
CA SER A 16 9.05 -1.15 -12.56
C SER A 16 7.69 -0.77 -13.13
N VAL A 17 7.52 0.53 -13.39
CA VAL A 17 6.32 1.10 -13.96
C VAL A 17 6.70 1.92 -15.19
N GLN A 18 6.20 1.53 -16.36
CA GLN A 18 6.34 2.33 -17.57
C GLN A 18 5.33 3.47 -17.57
N ILE A 19 5.83 4.68 -17.40
CA ILE A 19 5.03 5.89 -17.52
C ILE A 19 4.83 6.17 -19.01
N LYS A 20 3.58 6.41 -19.40
CA LYS A 20 3.22 6.76 -20.77
C LYS A 20 2.85 8.23 -20.84
N GLY A 21 3.47 8.92 -21.79
CA GLY A 21 3.09 10.26 -22.22
C GLY A 21 2.63 10.21 -23.67
N PHE A 22 1.85 11.19 -24.07
CA PHE A 22 1.45 11.36 -25.45
C PHE A 22 2.03 12.66 -25.97
N ASP A 23 2.71 12.56 -27.10
CA ASP A 23 3.17 13.70 -27.89
C ASP A 23 2.38 13.71 -29.21
N LEU A 24 1.93 14.89 -29.63
CA LEU A 24 1.08 15.03 -30.82
C LEU A 24 1.85 14.74 -32.12
N ASP A 25 3.17 14.95 -32.10
CA ASP A 25 4.06 14.73 -33.24
C ASP A 25 4.77 13.36 -33.16
N PHE A 26 4.37 12.53 -32.18
CA PHE A 26 4.90 11.19 -31.92
C PHE A 26 6.41 11.14 -31.65
N ASP A 27 6.97 12.23 -31.13
CA ASP A 27 8.36 12.24 -30.72
C ASP A 27 8.60 11.37 -29.48
N THR A 28 9.85 10.90 -29.36
CA THR A 28 10.25 10.15 -28.16
C THR A 28 10.37 11.11 -26.98
N LEU A 29 9.51 10.91 -25.99
CA LEU A 29 9.56 11.66 -24.74
C LEU A 29 10.73 11.20 -23.87
N THR A 30 11.39 12.19 -23.27
CA THR A 30 12.41 12.00 -22.24
C THR A 30 11.89 12.44 -20.88
N TRP A 31 12.35 11.75 -19.83
CA TRP A 31 11.82 11.87 -18.48
C TRP A 31 12.94 12.11 -17.47
N GLU A 32 12.72 13.06 -16.57
CA GLU A 32 13.61 13.34 -15.43
C GLU A 32 12.76 13.54 -14.17
N ILE A 33 13.21 13.00 -13.04
CA ILE A 33 12.58 13.26 -11.74
C ILE A 33 13.14 14.56 -11.17
N LEU A 34 12.25 15.52 -10.91
CA LEU A 34 12.59 16.75 -10.20
C LEU A 34 12.48 16.58 -8.69
N GLY A 35 11.48 15.83 -8.22
CA GLY A 35 11.22 15.66 -6.79
C GLY A 35 10.31 14.47 -6.49
N ILE A 36 10.47 13.89 -5.31
CA ILE A 36 9.67 12.78 -4.79
C ILE A 36 9.24 13.10 -3.37
N TYR A 37 7.97 12.87 -3.05
CA TYR A 37 7.48 12.82 -1.68
C TYR A 37 6.91 11.42 -1.43
N ALA A 38 7.46 10.73 -0.44
CA ALA A 38 7.08 9.36 -0.11
C ALA A 38 6.38 9.32 1.25
N TYR A 39 5.37 8.46 1.35
CA TYR A 39 4.55 8.25 2.55
C TYR A 39 4.61 6.79 2.95
N GLY A 40 4.88 6.53 4.23
CA GLY A 40 4.75 5.24 4.88
C GLY A 40 4.14 5.43 6.27
N ASP A 41 3.86 4.34 6.97
CA ASP A 41 3.17 4.40 8.26
C ASP A 41 4.04 5.02 9.36
N ALA A 42 5.35 4.76 9.33
CA ALA A 42 6.29 5.27 10.33
C ALA A 42 6.73 6.71 10.04
N GLU A 43 6.83 7.10 8.77
CA GLU A 43 7.33 8.42 8.38
C GLU A 43 6.93 8.81 6.95
N SER A 44 7.06 10.10 6.65
CA SER A 44 6.98 10.64 5.29
C SER A 44 8.19 11.54 5.02
N LYS A 45 8.72 11.50 3.79
CA LYS A 45 9.94 12.22 3.41
C LYS A 45 9.86 12.78 2.00
N GLY A 46 10.50 13.94 1.79
CA GLY A 46 10.60 14.60 0.49
C GLY A 46 12.05 14.79 0.03
N TRP A 47 12.29 14.64 -1.27
CA TRP A 47 13.57 14.85 -1.94
C TRP A 47 13.39 15.67 -3.21
N GLY A 48 14.43 16.42 -3.58
CA GLY A 48 14.41 17.27 -4.75
C GLY A 48 13.42 18.43 -4.62
N THR A 49 12.89 18.86 -5.76
CA THR A 49 11.97 19.99 -5.89
C THR A 49 10.56 19.49 -6.18
N LEU A 50 9.63 19.72 -5.25
CA LEU A 50 8.21 19.49 -5.47
C LEU A 50 7.43 20.80 -5.41
N TRP A 51 6.50 20.98 -6.34
CA TRP A 51 5.65 22.18 -6.42
C TRP A 51 6.44 23.50 -6.36
N GLY A 52 7.63 23.52 -6.97
CA GLY A 52 8.52 24.68 -6.98
C GLY A 52 9.32 24.91 -5.69
N ASN A 53 9.21 24.02 -4.69
CA ASN A 53 9.93 24.10 -3.42
C ASN A 53 10.93 22.95 -3.28
N TYR A 54 12.16 23.28 -2.89
CA TYR A 54 13.19 22.28 -2.60
C TYR A 54 13.05 21.74 -1.17
N PHE A 55 12.97 20.42 -1.02
CA PHE A 55 12.73 19.75 0.27
C PHE A 55 14.00 19.49 1.10
N GLY A 56 15.13 20.10 0.73
CA GLY A 56 16.37 20.05 1.51
C GLY A 56 17.18 18.77 1.37
N ARG A 57 16.71 17.78 0.59
CA ARG A 57 17.40 16.52 0.31
C ARG A 57 17.60 16.36 -1.20
N PRO A 58 18.78 15.93 -1.67
CA PRO A 58 19.03 15.80 -3.10
C PRO A 58 18.22 14.64 -3.68
N ILE A 59 17.81 14.77 -4.95
CA ILE A 59 17.01 13.73 -5.62
C ILE A 59 17.76 12.41 -5.81
N SER A 60 19.10 12.45 -5.83
CA SER A 60 19.96 11.27 -5.85
C SER A 60 19.75 10.32 -4.68
N ASP A 61 19.27 10.84 -3.54
CA ASP A 61 19.08 10.07 -2.31
C ASP A 61 17.64 9.53 -2.18
N ALA A 62 16.77 9.85 -3.14
CA ALA A 62 15.40 9.38 -3.15
C ALA A 62 15.34 7.88 -3.50
N PRO A 63 14.30 7.16 -3.04
CA PRO A 63 14.20 5.71 -3.21
C PRO A 63 13.87 5.28 -4.65
N LEU A 64 13.42 6.21 -5.51
CA LEU A 64 13.06 5.92 -6.90
C LEU A 64 14.03 6.57 -7.89
N GLU A 65 14.10 5.98 -9.07
CA GLU A 65 14.81 6.49 -10.24
C GLU A 65 13.97 6.28 -11.51
N VAL A 66 14.22 7.10 -12.54
CA VAL A 66 13.57 6.98 -13.83
C VAL A 66 14.62 6.82 -14.92
N SER A 67 14.37 5.91 -15.85
CA SER A 67 15.11 5.88 -17.12
C SER A 67 14.70 7.05 -18.00
N SER A 68 15.56 7.40 -18.96
CA SER A 68 15.23 8.45 -19.94
C SER A 68 13.98 8.14 -20.76
N THR A 69 13.56 6.88 -20.87
CA THR A 69 12.35 6.45 -21.60
C THR A 69 11.12 6.31 -20.69
N GLY A 70 11.18 6.75 -19.44
CA GLY A 70 10.01 6.81 -18.55
C GLY A 70 9.69 5.51 -17.80
N VAL A 71 10.62 4.55 -17.74
CA VAL A 71 10.53 3.43 -16.79
C VAL A 71 10.94 3.95 -15.42
N LEU A 72 10.00 4.00 -14.47
CA LEU A 72 10.24 4.31 -13.07
C LEU A 72 10.48 3.02 -12.30
N SER A 73 11.54 2.97 -11.50
CA SER A 73 11.88 1.82 -10.66
C SER A 73 12.44 2.28 -9.32
N PRO A 74 12.32 1.46 -8.26
CA PRO A 74 12.99 1.72 -7.01
C PRO A 74 14.46 1.30 -7.09
N LYS A 75 15.33 1.98 -6.36
CA LYS A 75 16.78 1.68 -6.29
C LYS A 75 17.08 0.43 -5.47
N THR A 76 16.17 0.10 -4.58
CA THR A 76 16.14 -1.10 -3.75
C THR A 76 14.71 -1.59 -3.69
N THR A 77 14.48 -2.89 -3.49
CA THR A 77 13.13 -3.43 -3.32
C THR A 77 12.37 -2.62 -2.27
N LEU A 78 11.21 -2.10 -2.65
CA LEU A 78 10.25 -1.50 -1.73
C LEU A 78 9.57 -2.63 -0.97
N SER A 79 9.33 -2.44 0.34
CA SER A 79 8.52 -3.32 1.20
C SER A 79 7.30 -2.55 1.67
N TYR A 80 6.16 -3.23 1.68
CA TYR A 80 4.88 -2.66 2.10
C TYR A 80 4.79 -2.53 3.62
N GLU A 81 5.44 -3.44 4.35
CA GLU A 81 5.41 -3.60 5.80
C GLU A 81 6.24 -2.54 6.50
N ASP A 82 7.45 -2.28 5.99
CA ASP A 82 8.47 -1.49 6.67
C ASP A 82 8.89 -0.24 5.87
N GLY A 83 8.27 -0.01 4.72
CA GLY A 83 8.69 1.01 3.75
C GLY A 83 7.66 2.11 3.47
N TYR A 84 7.91 2.81 2.36
CA TYR A 84 6.97 3.78 1.80
C TYR A 84 6.00 3.06 0.86
N THR A 85 4.71 3.29 1.07
CA THR A 85 3.64 2.65 0.28
C THR A 85 2.99 3.61 -0.71
N ARG A 86 3.30 4.92 -0.65
CA ARG A 86 2.78 5.92 -1.60
C ARG A 86 3.85 6.92 -1.99
N PHE A 87 3.83 7.34 -3.24
CA PHE A 87 4.77 8.29 -3.80
C PHE A 87 4.07 9.34 -4.64
N GLU A 88 4.45 10.58 -4.43
CA GLU A 88 4.16 11.70 -5.29
C GLU A 88 5.44 12.09 -6.02
N VAL A 89 5.44 12.01 -7.35
CA VAL A 89 6.63 12.20 -8.16
C VAL A 89 6.39 13.34 -9.15
N MET A 90 7.28 14.33 -9.10
CA MET A 90 7.32 15.44 -10.05
C MET A 90 8.29 15.10 -11.17
N PHE A 91 7.78 15.00 -12.39
CA PHE A 91 8.58 14.79 -13.58
C PHE A 91 8.75 16.07 -14.39
N GLN A 92 9.93 16.25 -14.97
CA GLN A 92 10.12 17.06 -16.16
C GLN A 92 10.07 16.14 -17.38
N ILE A 93 9.33 16.55 -18.41
CA ILE A 93 9.08 15.79 -19.62
C ILE A 93 9.38 16.67 -20.82
N THR A 94 10.17 16.18 -21.78
CA THR A 94 10.45 16.89 -23.03
C THR A 94 10.61 15.94 -24.21
N ASP A 95 10.17 16.41 -25.38
CA ASP A 95 10.39 15.84 -26.71
C ASP A 95 11.73 16.31 -27.34
N GLY A 96 12.47 17.19 -26.64
CA GLY A 96 13.69 17.83 -27.14
C GLY A 96 13.46 18.96 -28.17
N ARG A 97 12.20 19.31 -28.47
CA ARG A 97 11.82 20.35 -29.45
C ARG A 97 11.02 21.47 -28.81
N SER A 98 10.17 21.13 -27.85
CA SER A 98 9.28 22.01 -27.12
C SER A 98 9.82 22.29 -25.71
N ASP A 99 9.32 23.37 -25.10
CA ASP A 99 9.63 23.69 -23.71
C ASP A 99 9.24 22.50 -22.80
N PRO A 100 10.14 22.05 -21.90
CA PRO A 100 9.83 20.96 -21.00
C PRO A 100 8.62 21.27 -20.12
N VAL A 101 7.74 20.29 -19.98
CA VAL A 101 6.57 20.39 -19.10
C VAL A 101 6.84 19.70 -17.78
N THR A 102 6.28 20.23 -16.71
CA THR A 102 6.32 19.60 -15.39
C THR A 102 4.98 18.95 -15.07
N LYS A 103 4.98 17.70 -14.61
CA LYS A 103 3.78 16.95 -14.25
C LYS A 103 3.98 16.15 -12.97
N GLN A 104 2.91 16.08 -12.19
CA GLN A 104 2.85 15.25 -10.99
C GLN A 104 2.17 13.91 -11.30
N TYR A 105 2.75 12.84 -10.79
CA TYR A 105 2.19 11.49 -10.82
C TYR A 105 2.13 10.91 -9.40
N TYR A 106 1.20 9.98 -9.21
CA TYR A 106 0.98 9.29 -7.94
C TYR A 106 1.22 7.80 -8.16
N PHE A 107 1.98 7.18 -7.26
CA PHE A 107 2.24 5.74 -7.29
C PHE A 107 1.93 5.14 -5.92
N THR A 108 1.52 3.88 -5.92
CA THR A 108 1.30 3.12 -4.69
C THR A 108 2.07 1.81 -4.74
N LEU A 109 2.53 1.33 -3.60
CA LEU A 109 2.95 -0.04 -3.42
C LEU A 109 1.73 -0.86 -3.01
N LYS A 110 1.48 -1.96 -3.71
CA LYS A 110 0.45 -2.93 -3.38
C LYS A 110 1.12 -4.14 -2.78
N ASP A 111 0.73 -4.47 -1.56
CA ASP A 111 1.11 -5.70 -0.87
C ASP A 111 0.83 -6.94 -1.73
N SER A 112 1.72 -7.92 -1.63
CA SER A 112 1.59 -9.22 -2.28
C SER A 112 2.05 -10.33 -1.34
N ILE A 113 1.57 -11.56 -1.56
CA ILE A 113 1.96 -12.74 -0.77
C ILE A 113 3.38 -13.28 -1.10
N GLY A 114 4.24 -12.42 -1.65
CA GLY A 114 5.53 -12.76 -2.25
C GLY A 114 6.56 -13.18 -1.20
N ASP A 115 6.73 -12.39 -0.15
CA ASP A 115 7.58 -12.66 1.02
C ASP A 115 7.02 -13.72 1.98
N GLY A 116 5.76 -14.11 1.79
CA GLY A 116 5.07 -15.06 2.65
C GLY A 116 4.17 -14.43 3.72
N THR A 117 4.04 -13.10 3.72
CA THR A 117 3.07 -12.37 4.52
C THR A 117 2.12 -11.56 3.65
N PHE A 118 0.99 -11.16 4.22
CA PHE A 118 0.04 -10.26 3.57
C PHE A 118 -0.77 -9.52 4.61
N GLU A 119 -0.87 -8.22 4.44
CA GLU A 119 -1.56 -7.34 5.34
C GLU A 119 -3.03 -7.19 4.98
N VAL A 120 -3.87 -7.44 5.98
CA VAL A 120 -5.31 -7.21 5.90
C VAL A 120 -5.67 -6.01 6.75
N GLU A 121 -6.23 -5.00 6.10
CA GLU A 121 -6.87 -3.88 6.76
C GLU A 121 -8.40 -3.99 6.70
N GLY A 122 -9.07 -3.58 7.77
CA GLY A 122 -10.53 -3.56 7.81
C GLY A 122 -11.07 -2.82 9.01
N HIS A 123 -12.39 -2.89 9.17
CA HIS A 123 -13.09 -2.36 10.34
C HIS A 123 -13.92 -3.47 10.99
N ALA A 124 -13.75 -3.68 12.29
CA ALA A 124 -14.60 -4.58 13.06
C ALA A 124 -15.84 -3.83 13.57
N MET A 125 -17.02 -4.38 13.32
CA MET A 125 -18.30 -3.77 13.72
C MET A 125 -19.37 -4.82 14.01
N VAL A 126 -20.31 -4.49 14.90
CA VAL A 126 -21.55 -5.26 15.13
C VAL A 126 -22.74 -4.35 14.85
N SER A 127 -23.09 -3.45 15.78
CA SER A 127 -24.05 -2.37 15.54
C SER A 127 -23.34 -1.05 15.24
N GLY A 128 -22.22 -0.79 15.92
CA GLY A 128 -21.23 0.22 15.59
C GLY A 128 -19.82 -0.36 15.57
N TYR A 129 -18.83 0.52 15.40
CA TYR A 129 -17.42 0.13 15.43
C TYR A 129 -17.02 -0.43 16.78
N LEU A 130 -16.25 -1.52 16.77
CA LEU A 130 -15.72 -2.13 17.99
C LEU A 130 -14.37 -1.52 18.34
N SER A 131 -14.31 -0.73 19.41
CA SER A 131 -13.06 -0.17 19.93
C SER A 131 -12.36 -1.14 20.87
N GLY A 132 -11.08 -1.43 20.63
CA GLY A 132 -10.28 -2.34 21.47
C GLY A 132 -10.68 -3.82 21.38
N ALA A 133 -11.31 -4.23 20.28
CA ALA A 133 -11.57 -5.64 19.97
C ALA A 133 -10.29 -6.34 19.51
N THR A 134 -10.22 -7.64 19.73
CA THR A 134 -9.17 -8.49 19.19
C THR A 134 -9.66 -9.11 17.89
N VAL A 135 -8.93 -8.86 16.80
CA VAL A 135 -9.10 -9.52 15.51
C VAL A 135 -7.95 -10.50 15.35
N TRP A 136 -8.21 -11.78 15.09
CA TRP A 136 -7.15 -12.78 14.92
C TRP A 136 -7.48 -13.75 13.79
N GLN A 137 -6.45 -14.38 13.26
CA GLN A 137 -6.59 -15.46 12.30
C GLN A 137 -6.70 -16.79 13.04
N ASP A 138 -7.85 -17.46 12.91
CA ASP A 138 -8.14 -18.75 13.54
C ASP A 138 -7.50 -19.88 12.71
N LEU A 139 -6.26 -20.25 13.03
CA LEU A 139 -5.41 -21.11 12.21
C LEU A 139 -5.83 -22.56 12.22
N ASP A 140 -6.43 -23.03 13.31
CA ASP A 140 -6.86 -24.42 13.47
C ASP A 140 -8.38 -24.59 13.49
N SER A 141 -9.12 -23.50 13.30
CA SER A 141 -10.59 -23.46 13.19
C SER A 141 -11.32 -23.90 14.45
N ASP A 142 -10.75 -23.62 15.63
CA ASP A 142 -11.33 -23.98 16.92
C ASP A 142 -12.18 -22.84 17.54
N GLY A 143 -12.11 -21.63 16.96
CA GLY A 143 -12.85 -20.45 17.40
C GLY A 143 -12.30 -19.79 18.68
N LEU A 144 -11.18 -20.25 19.20
CA LEU A 144 -10.42 -19.67 20.30
C LEU A 144 -9.24 -18.89 19.72
N GLN A 145 -8.62 -18.06 20.57
CA GLN A 145 -7.40 -17.36 20.16
C GLN A 145 -6.22 -18.01 20.86
N ASP A 146 -5.33 -18.56 20.07
CA ASP A 146 -4.10 -19.17 20.51
C ASP A 146 -2.92 -18.20 20.48
N ALA A 147 -1.89 -18.53 21.27
CA ALA A 147 -0.70 -17.68 21.38
C ALA A 147 0.11 -17.60 20.07
N SER A 148 -0.02 -18.59 19.18
CA SER A 148 0.65 -18.64 17.88
C SER A 148 -0.13 -17.94 16.76
N GLU A 149 -1.35 -17.51 17.02
CA GLU A 149 -2.20 -16.93 16.01
C GLU A 149 -1.93 -15.44 15.85
N PRO A 150 -1.73 -14.96 14.61
CA PRO A 150 -1.55 -13.54 14.38
C PRO A 150 -2.83 -12.81 14.80
N PHE A 151 -2.64 -11.65 15.44
CA PHE A 151 -3.75 -10.84 15.90
C PHE A 151 -3.43 -9.34 15.84
N ALA A 152 -4.49 -8.54 15.81
CA ALA A 152 -4.45 -7.10 15.94
C ALA A 152 -5.52 -6.62 16.93
N ILE A 153 -5.30 -5.44 17.50
CA ILE A 153 -6.28 -4.76 18.35
C ILE A 153 -6.86 -3.59 17.57
N THR A 154 -8.18 -3.46 17.55
CA THR A 154 -8.84 -2.37 16.84
C THR A 154 -8.66 -1.02 17.54
N ASP A 155 -8.55 0.04 16.75
CA ASP A 155 -8.53 1.41 17.26
C ASP A 155 -9.93 1.89 17.69
N GLY A 156 -10.02 3.17 18.12
CA GLY A 156 -11.29 3.78 18.55
C GLY A 156 -12.38 3.87 17.48
N ARG A 157 -12.05 3.61 16.21
CA ARG A 157 -12.96 3.54 15.07
C ARG A 157 -13.11 2.11 14.54
N GLY A 158 -12.68 1.11 15.30
CA GLY A 158 -12.77 -0.28 14.88
C GLY A 158 -11.79 -0.66 13.78
N LYS A 159 -10.86 0.21 13.38
CA LYS A 159 -9.89 -0.11 12.34
C LYS A 159 -8.86 -1.10 12.89
N PHE A 160 -8.55 -2.14 12.11
CA PHE A 160 -7.44 -3.05 12.37
C PHE A 160 -6.55 -3.18 11.14
N LYS A 161 -5.31 -3.61 11.38
CA LYS A 161 -4.29 -3.97 10.39
C LYS A 161 -3.57 -5.19 10.95
N ILE A 162 -3.63 -6.32 10.26
CA ILE A 162 -3.09 -7.60 10.70
C ILE A 162 -2.25 -8.21 9.57
N SER A 163 -1.03 -8.64 9.88
CA SER A 163 -0.18 -9.39 8.94
C SER A 163 -0.52 -10.88 9.05
N LEU A 164 -0.91 -11.48 7.93
CA LEU A 164 -1.26 -12.90 7.78
C LEU A 164 -0.11 -13.65 7.12
N ASN A 165 -0.07 -14.97 7.30
CA ASN A 165 0.95 -15.81 6.66
C ASN A 165 0.39 -16.53 5.43
N LYS A 166 1.22 -16.72 4.40
CA LYS A 166 0.92 -17.48 3.19
C LYS A 166 0.44 -18.90 3.43
N ALA A 167 1.00 -19.59 4.43
CA ALA A 167 0.60 -20.95 4.75
C ALA A 167 -0.86 -21.03 5.25
N THR A 168 -1.47 -19.90 5.60
CA THR A 168 -2.73 -19.84 6.36
C THR A 168 -3.81 -19.00 5.68
N VAL A 169 -3.60 -18.57 4.43
CA VAL A 169 -4.45 -17.62 3.68
C VAL A 169 -5.96 -17.99 3.61
N ASP A 170 -6.31 -19.26 3.83
CA ASP A 170 -7.69 -19.74 3.76
C ASP A 170 -8.42 -19.85 5.11
N THR A 171 -7.80 -19.48 6.23
CA THR A 171 -8.44 -19.54 7.54
C THR A 171 -9.13 -18.23 7.93
N PRO A 172 -10.28 -18.28 8.62
CA PRO A 172 -11.10 -17.10 8.84
C PRO A 172 -10.45 -16.12 9.82
N LEU A 173 -10.76 -14.84 9.64
CA LEU A 173 -10.54 -13.83 10.67
C LEU A 173 -11.73 -13.78 11.62
N LEU A 174 -11.45 -13.97 12.90
CA LEU A 174 -12.44 -13.87 13.97
C LEU A 174 -12.24 -12.61 14.80
N VAL A 175 -13.31 -12.17 15.45
CA VAL A 175 -13.33 -10.99 16.32
C VAL A 175 -13.98 -11.31 17.64
N LYS A 176 -13.38 -10.82 18.73
CA LYS A 176 -13.89 -10.93 20.09
C LYS A 176 -13.61 -9.67 20.89
N ASN A 177 -14.32 -9.52 22.01
CA ASN A 177 -14.19 -8.36 22.90
C ASN A 177 -14.46 -7.02 22.17
N GLY A 178 -14.08 -5.92 22.82
CA GLY A 178 -14.24 -4.55 22.33
C GLY A 178 -15.52 -3.89 22.80
N LEU A 179 -15.49 -2.56 22.88
CA LEU A 179 -16.65 -1.72 23.16
C LEU A 179 -17.33 -1.36 21.83
N ASP A 180 -18.59 -1.75 21.66
CA ASP A 180 -19.41 -1.31 20.53
C ASP A 180 -19.78 0.17 20.73
N MET A 181 -19.20 1.03 19.91
CA MET A 181 -19.39 2.48 19.95
C MET A 181 -20.81 2.93 19.57
N GLY A 182 -21.60 2.06 18.93
CA GLY A 182 -23.00 2.32 18.59
C GLY A 182 -23.95 2.09 19.76
N THR A 183 -23.62 1.15 20.66
CA THR A 183 -24.47 0.77 21.79
C THR A 183 -23.91 1.16 23.15
N GLY A 184 -22.60 1.39 23.24
CA GLY A 184 -21.88 1.59 24.50
C GLY A 184 -21.70 0.30 25.32
N LEU A 185 -21.97 -0.86 24.73
CA LEU A 185 -21.87 -2.17 25.39
C LEU A 185 -20.62 -2.93 24.91
N LEU A 186 -20.09 -3.79 25.79
CA LEU A 186 -19.04 -4.71 25.40
C LEU A 186 -19.61 -5.79 24.47
N ASN A 187 -18.88 -6.10 23.41
CA ASN A 187 -19.12 -7.29 22.61
C ASN A 187 -18.72 -8.54 23.41
N ASP A 188 -19.69 -9.42 23.64
CA ASP A 188 -19.54 -10.69 24.36
C ASP A 188 -19.54 -11.91 23.41
N LYS A 189 -19.50 -11.68 22.09
CA LYS A 189 -19.53 -12.72 21.07
C LYS A 189 -18.20 -12.84 20.35
N VAL A 190 -17.97 -14.05 19.86
CA VAL A 190 -17.00 -14.35 18.81
C VAL A 190 -17.75 -14.46 17.50
N PHE A 191 -17.29 -13.77 16.47
CA PHE A 191 -17.84 -13.88 15.12
C PHE A 191 -16.76 -13.69 14.08
N SER A 192 -16.94 -14.31 12.92
CA SER A 192 -16.07 -14.09 11.77
C SER A 192 -16.35 -12.74 11.15
N ILE A 193 -15.30 -12.01 10.82
CA ILE A 193 -15.44 -10.90 9.87
C ILE A 193 -15.35 -11.48 8.46
N ASN A 194 -16.38 -11.23 7.65
CA ASN A 194 -16.24 -11.30 6.19
C ASN A 194 -15.30 -10.16 5.80
N SER A 195 -14.02 -10.35 6.05
CA SER A 195 -13.04 -9.73 5.19
C SER A 195 -13.33 -10.34 3.83
N ASP A 196 -13.66 -9.51 2.85
CA ASP A 196 -13.55 -9.86 1.45
C ASP A 196 -12.07 -10.14 1.18
N LEU A 197 -11.52 -11.21 1.77
CA LEU A 197 -10.28 -11.87 1.37
C LEU A 197 -10.58 -12.57 0.04
N ALA A 198 -11.12 -11.81 -0.91
CA ALA A 198 -10.84 -12.02 -2.31
C ALA A 198 -9.36 -11.70 -2.48
N PHE A 199 -8.51 -12.57 -1.94
CA PHE A 199 -7.26 -12.84 -2.62
C PHE A 199 -7.69 -13.18 -4.03
N SER A 200 -7.33 -12.29 -4.94
CA SER A 200 -7.11 -12.62 -6.34
C SER A 200 -5.98 -13.64 -6.40
N ALA A 201 -6.19 -14.81 -5.78
CA ALA A 201 -5.71 -16.04 -6.35
C ALA A 201 -6.18 -15.97 -7.78
N ASN A 202 -5.21 -15.97 -8.69
CA ASN A 202 -5.33 -15.98 -10.12
C ASN A 202 -6.20 -17.18 -10.58
N ARG A 203 -7.49 -17.14 -10.24
CA ARG A 203 -8.44 -18.23 -10.28
C ARG A 203 -9.52 -17.77 -11.24
N ASP A 204 -9.30 -18.13 -12.50
CA ASP A 204 -10.26 -17.98 -13.58
C ASP A 204 -11.67 -18.33 -13.09
N TRP A 205 -12.58 -17.36 -13.18
CA TRP A 205 -13.92 -17.59 -13.70
C TRP A 205 -14.31 -16.42 -14.59
#